data_AF-A0A3D4P3W6-F1
#
_entry.id   AF-A0A3D4P3W6-F1
#
_cell.length_a   1.000
_cell.length_b   1.000
_cell.length_c   1.000
_cell.angle_alpha   90.00
_cell.angle_beta   90.00
_cell.angle_gamma   90.00
#
_symmetry.space_group_name_H-M   'P 1'
#
loop_
_entity.id
_entity.type
_entity.pdbx_description
1 polymer ?
#
loop_
_entity_poly.entity_id
_entity_poly.type
_entity_poly.pdbx_seq_one_letter_code
_entity_poly.pdbx_strand_id
1 'polypeptide(L)'
;MQSKRGLCNLLGVSLILLLAYPVFAQLIDIAKFKGVEIPFRLKVGGIVTEKGIYNLETLKNPTTPSCYLRIKKGTKILCLIEGERLQYEAYGMSKMTDPSIPQKPRLKMKRSAEEKVVYFTVETGRGSRFPYLWLRFKLDYEE
;
A
#
# COMPACT_ATOMS: atom_id res chain seq x y z
N MET A 1 -46.09 -9.78 -29.57
CA MET A 1 -45.55 -10.26 -28.27
C MET A 1 -44.01 -10.40 -28.36
N GLN A 2 -43.26 -9.29 -28.46
CA GLN A 2 -41.79 -9.31 -28.70
C GLN A 2 -40.97 -8.42 -27.73
N SER A 3 -41.60 -7.71 -26.80
CA SER A 3 -40.92 -6.69 -25.97
C SER A 3 -40.13 -7.25 -24.78
N LYS A 4 -40.42 -8.46 -24.27
CA LYS A 4 -39.83 -8.96 -23.02
C LYS A 4 -38.43 -9.58 -23.15
N ARG A 5 -38.03 -10.10 -24.32
CA ARG A 5 -36.73 -10.80 -24.49
C ARG A 5 -35.54 -9.85 -24.61
N GLY A 6 -35.72 -8.70 -25.25
CA GLY A 6 -34.64 -7.71 -25.41
C GLY A 6 -34.25 -7.03 -24.10
N LEU A 7 -35.23 -6.76 -23.22
CA LEU A 7 -35.00 -6.10 -21.93
C LEU A 7 -34.23 -7.00 -20.94
N CYS A 8 -34.55 -8.30 -20.90
CA CYS A 8 -33.83 -9.27 -20.07
C CYS A 8 -32.36 -9.44 -20.49
N ASN A 9 -32.07 -9.42 -21.80
CA ASN A 9 -30.70 -9.52 -22.29
C ASN A 9 -29.88 -8.25 -22.00
N LEU A 10 -30.48 -7.06 -22.08
CA LEU A 10 -29.83 -5.79 -21.74
C LEU A 10 -29.56 -5.66 -20.23
N LEU A 11 -30.51 -6.10 -19.39
CA LEU A 11 -30.34 -6.14 -17.93
C LEU A 11 -29.26 -7.13 -17.50
N GLY A 12 -29.18 -8.31 -18.15
CA GLY A 12 -28.14 -9.30 -17.88
C GLY A 12 -26.73 -8.80 -18.20
N VAL A 13 -26.55 -8.13 -19.34
CA VAL A 13 -25.25 -7.53 -19.72
C VAL A 13 -24.88 -6.38 -18.77
N SER A 14 -25.84 -5.54 -18.38
CA SER A 14 -25.61 -4.46 -17.40
C SER A 14 -25.20 -4.99 -16.02
N LEU A 15 -25.82 -6.08 -15.56
CA LEU A 15 -25.50 -6.72 -14.28
C LEU A 15 -24.08 -7.33 -14.27
N ILE A 16 -23.63 -7.94 -15.38
CA ILE A 16 -22.26 -8.48 -15.50
C ILE A 16 -21.22 -7.36 -15.47
N LEU A 17 -21.50 -6.23 -16.14
CA LEU A 17 -20.62 -5.05 -16.10
C LEU A 17 -20.54 -4.44 -14.69
N LEU A 18 -21.65 -4.39 -13.96
CA LEU A 18 -21.69 -3.95 -12.55
C LEU A 18 -20.91 -4.88 -11.61
N LEU A 19 -20.93 -6.19 -11.85
CA LEU A 19 -20.19 -7.18 -11.05
C LEU A 19 -18.70 -7.26 -11.39
N ALA A 20 -18.26 -6.76 -12.55
CA ALA A 20 -16.84 -6.67 -12.91
C ALA A 20 -16.13 -5.46 -12.28
N TYR A 21 -16.88 -4.41 -11.94
CA TYR A 21 -16.36 -3.17 -11.36
C TYR A 21 -15.59 -3.33 -10.02
N PRO A 22 -16.01 -4.19 -9.07
CA PRO A 22 -15.30 -4.41 -7.81
C PRO A 22 -13.90 -5.01 -7.96
N VAL A 23 -13.62 -5.72 -9.07
CA VAL A 23 -12.30 -6.32 -9.33
C VAL A 23 -11.25 -5.23 -9.55
N PHE A 24 -11.64 -4.09 -10.13
CA PHE A 24 -10.75 -2.93 -10.34
C PHE A 24 -10.45 -2.14 -9.04
N ALA A 25 -11.19 -2.40 -7.96
CA ALA A 25 -10.96 -1.78 -6.65
C ALA A 25 -10.02 -2.59 -5.74
N GLN A 26 -9.54 -3.76 -6.19
CA GLN A 26 -8.65 -4.59 -5.39
C GLN A 26 -7.21 -4.05 -5.42
N LEU A 27 -6.69 -3.70 -4.24
CA LEU A 27 -5.30 -3.29 -4.08
C LEU A 27 -4.35 -4.47 -4.31
N ILE A 28 -3.27 -4.26 -5.06
CA ILE A 28 -2.28 -5.28 -5.38
C ILE A 28 -1.17 -5.26 -4.33
N ASP A 29 -0.82 -6.44 -3.78
CA ASP A 29 0.31 -6.58 -2.86
C ASP A 29 1.65 -6.29 -3.57
N ILE A 30 2.47 -5.43 -2.97
CA ILE A 30 3.82 -5.08 -3.42
C ILE A 30 4.89 -5.77 -2.56
N ALA A 31 4.82 -5.60 -1.26
CA ALA A 31 5.82 -6.09 -0.30
C ALA A 31 5.15 -6.43 1.03
N LYS A 32 5.71 -7.40 1.76
CA LYS A 32 5.20 -7.84 3.07
C LYS A 32 6.35 -7.94 4.05
N PHE A 33 6.18 -7.34 5.22
CA PHE A 33 7.12 -7.37 6.32
C PHE A 33 6.39 -7.92 7.55
N LYS A 34 6.79 -9.10 8.02
CA LYS A 34 6.17 -9.75 9.16
C LYS A 34 6.94 -9.47 10.43
N GLY A 35 6.24 -9.41 11.57
CA GLY A 35 6.88 -9.31 12.87
C GLY A 35 7.60 -7.98 13.13
N VAL A 36 7.11 -6.87 12.55
CA VAL A 36 7.70 -5.55 12.73
C VAL A 36 7.30 -5.00 14.08
N GLU A 37 8.29 -4.77 14.94
CA GLU A 37 8.10 -4.13 16.24
C GLU A 37 7.93 -2.62 16.09
N ILE A 38 6.84 -2.09 16.64
CA ILE A 38 6.50 -0.67 16.65
C ILE A 38 6.44 -0.23 18.13
N PRO A 39 7.43 0.53 18.62
CA PRO A 39 7.60 0.78 20.05
C PRO A 39 6.77 1.95 20.61
N PHE A 40 5.89 2.54 19.80
CA PHE A 40 5.04 3.68 20.16
C PHE A 40 3.61 3.45 19.68
N ARG A 41 2.66 4.21 20.23
CA ARG A 41 1.27 4.18 19.76
C ARG A 41 1.16 4.94 18.45
N LEU A 42 0.53 4.34 17.45
CA LEU A 42 0.26 5.00 16.17
C LEU A 42 -1.12 5.60 16.18
N LYS A 43 -1.26 6.79 15.59
CA LYS A 43 -2.55 7.43 15.38
C LYS A 43 -2.82 7.59 13.89
N VAL A 44 -3.97 7.09 13.47
CA VAL A 44 -4.44 7.23 12.08
C VAL A 44 -5.87 7.74 12.13
N GLY A 45 -6.03 9.03 11.83
CA GLY A 45 -7.29 9.74 12.06
C GLY A 45 -7.65 9.70 13.56
N GLY A 46 -8.84 9.16 13.88
CA GLY A 46 -9.32 8.99 15.24
C GLY A 46 -8.98 7.65 15.91
N ILE A 47 -8.26 6.76 15.23
CA ILE A 47 -7.97 5.40 15.72
C ILE A 47 -6.54 5.35 16.26
N VAL A 48 -6.40 4.83 17.49
CA VAL A 48 -5.11 4.56 18.12
C VAL A 48 -4.78 3.07 18.01
N THR A 49 -3.60 2.78 17.46
CA THR A 49 -3.01 1.43 17.43
C THR A 49 -1.92 1.35 18.50
N GLU A 50 -2.08 0.42 19.44
CA GLU A 50 -1.13 0.23 20.56
C GLU A 50 0.29 -0.14 20.09
N LYS A 51 1.29 0.02 20.95
CA LYS A 51 2.63 -0.51 20.70
C LYS A 51 2.63 -2.05 20.60
N GLY A 52 3.58 -2.60 19.83
CA GLY A 52 3.77 -4.06 19.73
C GLY A 52 4.22 -4.53 18.36
N ILE A 53 3.98 -5.82 18.10
CA ILE A 53 4.44 -6.51 16.89
C ILE A 53 3.32 -6.59 15.85
N TYR A 54 3.62 -6.17 14.62
CA TYR A 54 2.66 -6.05 13.53
C TYR A 54 3.17 -6.65 12.22
N ASN A 55 2.24 -6.95 11.31
CA ASN A 55 2.54 -7.25 9.92
C ASN A 55 2.24 -6.00 9.08
N LEU A 56 3.19 -5.60 8.27
CA LEU A 56 3.09 -4.46 7.37
C LEU A 56 3.05 -4.95 5.92
N GLU A 57 2.04 -4.52 5.17
CA GLU A 57 1.86 -4.85 3.76
C GLU A 57 1.83 -3.56 2.95
N THR A 58 2.70 -3.45 1.95
CA THR A 58 2.67 -2.34 1.00
C THR A 58 1.83 -2.74 -0.20
N LEU A 59 0.94 -1.87 -0.63
CA LEU A 59 -0.07 -2.14 -1.64
C LEU A 59 -0.06 -1.05 -2.71
N LYS A 60 -0.44 -1.40 -3.94
CA LYS A 60 -0.60 -0.47 -5.06
C LYS A 60 -2.06 -0.48 -5.53
N ASN A 61 -2.60 0.70 -5.83
CA ASN A 61 -3.83 0.79 -6.61
C ASN A 61 -3.58 0.33 -8.05
N PRO A 62 -4.35 -0.61 -8.62
CA PRO A 62 -4.11 -1.13 -9.97
C PRO A 62 -4.14 -0.04 -11.04
N THR A 63 -5.01 0.95 -10.91
CA THR A 63 -5.30 1.97 -11.93
C THR A 63 -4.68 3.33 -11.64
N THR A 64 -4.28 3.60 -10.39
CA THR A 64 -3.63 4.88 -10.02
C THR A 64 -2.17 4.70 -9.57
N PRO A 65 -1.39 5.79 -9.49
CA PRO A 65 -0.05 5.77 -8.88
C PRO A 65 -0.06 5.56 -7.36
N SER A 66 -1.23 5.66 -6.71
CA SER A 66 -1.36 5.59 -5.25
C SER A 66 -0.86 4.27 -4.69
N CYS A 67 -0.10 4.39 -3.60
CA CYS A 67 0.42 3.26 -2.84
C CYS A 67 0.01 3.41 -1.37
N TYR A 68 -0.21 2.29 -0.70
CA TYR A 68 -0.72 2.25 0.66
C TYR A 68 0.13 1.35 1.55
N LEU A 69 0.21 1.70 2.82
CA LEU A 69 0.71 0.84 3.88
C LEU A 69 -0.48 0.31 4.68
N ARG A 70 -0.61 -1.01 4.74
CA ARG A 70 -1.61 -1.70 5.55
C ARG A 70 -0.92 -2.29 6.78
N ILE A 71 -1.39 -1.92 7.96
CA ILE A 71 -0.90 -2.46 9.24
C ILE A 71 -1.89 -3.50 9.76
N LYS A 72 -1.38 -4.67 10.15
CA LYS A 72 -2.17 -5.82 10.58
C LYS A 72 -1.66 -6.41 11.89
N LYS A 73 -2.58 -6.89 12.72
CA LYS A 73 -2.28 -7.74 13.89
C LYS A 73 -2.96 -9.09 13.66
N GLY A 74 -2.15 -10.12 13.38
CA GLY A 74 -2.67 -11.39 12.85
C GLY A 74 -3.38 -11.18 11.50
N THR A 75 -4.64 -11.59 11.41
CA THR A 75 -5.50 -11.41 10.23
C THR A 75 -6.23 -10.07 10.20
N LYS A 76 -6.33 -9.37 11.33
CA LYS A 76 -7.07 -8.11 11.46
C LYS A 76 -6.31 -6.95 10.83
N ILE A 77 -6.96 -6.21 9.95
CA ILE A 77 -6.48 -4.94 9.40
C ILE A 77 -6.80 -3.84 10.41
N LEU A 78 -5.79 -3.08 10.83
CA LEU A 78 -5.93 -2.00 11.81
C LEU A 78 -5.99 -0.64 11.14
N CYS A 79 -5.14 -0.41 10.15
CA CYS A 79 -5.12 0.83 9.39
C CYS A 79 -4.59 0.63 7.97
N LEU A 80 -4.98 1.57 7.10
CA LEU A 80 -4.54 1.70 5.73
C LEU A 80 -4.17 3.17 5.52
N ILE A 81 -2.91 3.44 5.19
CA ILE A 81 -2.36 4.80 5.07
C ILE A 81 -1.87 4.99 3.64
N GLU A 82 -2.30 6.05 2.98
CA GLU A 82 -1.74 6.45 1.69
C GLU A 82 -0.34 7.04 1.88
N GLY A 83 0.60 6.61 1.04
CA GLY A 83 1.97 7.11 1.05
C GLY A 83 2.28 7.97 -0.15
N GLU A 84 3.38 8.68 -0.05
CA GLU A 84 3.97 9.40 -1.16
C GLU A 84 5.06 8.54 -1.84
N ARG A 85 5.27 8.79 -3.12
CA ARG A 85 6.35 8.19 -3.89
C ARG A 85 7.53 9.15 -3.94
N LEU A 86 8.66 8.69 -3.41
CA LEU A 86 9.93 9.39 -3.51
C LEU A 86 10.62 9.02 -4.83
N GLN A 87 11.48 9.92 -5.28
CA GLN A 87 12.21 9.77 -6.53
C GLN A 87 13.66 9.38 -6.24
N TYR A 88 14.13 8.32 -6.88
CA TYR A 88 15.56 8.02 -6.95
C TYR A 88 16.25 9.01 -7.90
N GLU A 89 17.49 9.38 -7.58
CA GLU A 89 18.32 10.20 -8.46
C GLU A 89 18.63 9.50 -9.78
N ALA A 90 18.76 8.17 -9.79
CA ALA A 90 18.89 7.40 -11.02
C ALA A 90 17.59 7.37 -11.83
N TYR A 91 17.70 7.51 -13.16
CA TYR A 91 16.58 7.50 -14.11
C TYR A 91 16.71 6.41 -15.18
N GLY A 92 15.57 5.89 -15.65
CA GLY A 92 15.53 4.87 -16.71
C GLY A 92 16.40 3.65 -16.38
N MET A 93 17.25 3.25 -17.34
CA MET A 93 18.14 2.09 -17.23
C MET A 93 19.20 2.22 -16.13
N SER A 94 19.59 3.44 -15.74
CA SER A 94 20.59 3.64 -14.68
C SER A 94 20.14 3.11 -13.31
N LYS A 95 18.82 2.97 -13.09
CA LYS A 95 18.26 2.32 -11.89
C LYS A 95 18.68 0.86 -11.73
N MET A 96 19.02 0.18 -12.84
CA MET A 96 19.43 -1.22 -12.80
C MET A 96 20.77 -1.40 -12.07
N THR A 97 21.66 -0.41 -12.13
CA THR A 97 23.02 -0.46 -11.55
C THR A 97 23.20 0.47 -10.35
N ASP A 98 22.23 1.32 -10.00
CA ASP A 98 22.32 2.27 -8.89
C ASP A 98 22.46 1.57 -7.52
N PRO A 99 23.62 1.67 -6.83
CA PRO A 99 23.87 0.95 -5.58
C PRO A 99 22.94 1.36 -4.43
N SER A 100 22.28 2.51 -4.50
CA SER A 100 21.32 2.96 -3.48
C SER A 100 20.04 2.12 -3.46
N ILE A 101 19.67 1.53 -4.60
CA ILE A 101 18.49 0.69 -4.76
C ILE A 101 18.81 -0.71 -4.22
N PRO A 102 18.04 -1.27 -3.27
CA PRO A 102 18.31 -2.60 -2.73
C PRO A 102 17.93 -3.70 -3.74
N GLN A 103 18.44 -4.91 -3.54
CA GLN A 103 18.04 -6.06 -4.37
C GLN A 103 16.66 -6.60 -3.99
N LYS A 104 16.39 -6.69 -2.68
CA LYS A 104 15.12 -7.18 -2.10
C LYS A 104 14.36 -6.02 -1.43
N PRO A 105 13.03 -6.16 -1.23
CA PRO A 105 12.26 -5.19 -0.48
C PRO A 105 12.85 -4.91 0.91
N ARG A 106 12.93 -3.65 1.28
CA ARG A 106 13.45 -3.16 2.57
C ARG A 106 12.45 -2.19 3.19
N LEU A 107 12.22 -2.36 4.49
CA LEU A 107 11.47 -1.42 5.31
C LEU A 107 12.44 -0.70 6.24
N LYS A 108 12.29 0.61 6.38
CA LYS A 108 12.96 1.44 7.38
C LYS A 108 11.89 2.18 8.18
N MET A 109 12.13 2.33 9.47
CA MET A 109 11.28 3.11 10.37
C MET A 109 12.12 4.24 10.94
N LYS A 110 11.65 5.49 10.84
CA LYS A 110 12.31 6.67 11.38
C LYS A 110 11.31 7.53 12.14
N ARG A 111 11.62 7.85 13.39
CA ARG A 111 10.82 8.76 14.23
C ARG A 111 11.32 10.20 14.08
N SER A 112 10.40 11.16 14.03
CA SER A 112 10.67 12.60 14.22
C SER A 112 9.95 13.04 15.49
N ALA A 113 10.71 13.30 16.56
CA ALA A 113 10.14 13.70 17.84
C ALA A 113 9.57 15.13 17.82
N GLU A 114 10.21 16.01 17.06
CA GLU A 114 9.77 17.39 16.85
C GLU A 114 8.39 17.46 16.19
N GLU A 115 8.20 16.69 15.10
CA GLU A 115 6.94 16.63 14.37
C GLU A 115 5.92 15.67 15.00
N LYS A 116 6.29 14.91 16.04
CA LYS A 116 5.50 13.80 16.62
C LYS A 116 4.98 12.80 15.58
N VAL A 117 5.80 12.50 14.58
CA VAL A 117 5.46 11.54 13.51
C VAL A 117 6.48 10.44 13.36
N VAL A 118 6.02 9.31 12.86
CA VAL A 118 6.85 8.21 12.37
C VAL A 118 6.74 8.13 10.85
N TYR A 119 7.88 7.90 10.22
CA TYR A 119 8.00 7.59 8.82
C TYR A 119 8.32 6.11 8.64
N PHE A 120 7.47 5.41 7.91
CA PHE A 120 7.80 4.11 7.35
C PHE A 120 8.23 4.31 5.90
N THR A 121 9.45 3.88 5.58
CA THR A 121 10.02 3.99 4.24
C THR A 121 10.18 2.60 3.66
N VAL A 122 9.54 2.33 2.53
CA VAL A 122 9.62 1.06 1.83
C VAL A 122 10.33 1.25 0.50
N GLU A 123 11.38 0.46 0.31
CA GLU A 123 12.11 0.37 -0.95
C GLU A 123 11.86 -1.03 -1.51
N THR A 124 11.21 -1.13 -2.66
CA THR A 124 10.82 -2.43 -3.24
C THR A 124 11.98 -3.22 -3.83
N GLY A 125 13.08 -2.52 -4.16
CA GLY A 125 14.26 -3.11 -4.77
C GLY A 125 14.05 -3.55 -6.21
N ARG A 126 15.08 -4.21 -6.78
CA ARG A 126 15.10 -4.61 -8.20
C ARG A 126 14.32 -5.89 -8.48
N GLY A 127 14.35 -6.85 -7.55
CA GLY A 127 13.73 -8.16 -7.73
C GLY A 127 12.22 -8.20 -7.45
N SER A 128 11.60 -7.05 -7.16
CA SER A 128 10.16 -6.97 -6.89
C SER A 128 9.35 -6.99 -8.18
N ARG A 129 8.12 -7.53 -8.11
CA ARG A 129 7.11 -7.41 -9.18
C ARG A 129 6.85 -5.95 -9.57
N PHE A 130 6.96 -5.05 -8.61
CA PHE A 130 6.94 -3.60 -8.82
C PHE A 130 8.29 -3.04 -8.40
N PRO A 131 9.29 -3.03 -9.29
CA PRO A 131 10.63 -2.65 -8.94
C PRO A 131 10.79 -1.13 -8.85
N TYR A 132 11.83 -0.69 -8.16
CA TYR A 132 12.27 0.72 -8.09
C TYR A 132 11.24 1.71 -7.50
N LEU A 133 10.29 1.21 -6.70
CA LEU A 133 9.45 2.06 -5.86
C LEU A 133 10.18 2.38 -4.55
N TRP A 134 10.26 3.67 -4.27
CA TRP A 134 10.64 4.23 -2.98
C TRP A 134 9.43 4.98 -2.41
N LEU A 135 8.89 4.49 -1.30
CA LEU A 135 7.63 4.93 -0.75
C LEU A 135 7.85 5.41 0.68
N ARG A 136 7.18 6.49 1.05
CA ARG A 136 7.20 7.03 2.42
C ARG A 136 5.77 7.16 2.93
N PHE A 137 5.54 6.65 4.13
CA PHE A 137 4.25 6.70 4.83
C PHE A 137 4.46 7.45 6.13
N LYS A 138 3.69 8.54 6.33
CA LYS A 138 3.74 9.40 7.51
C LYS A 138 2.55 9.08 8.40
N LEU A 139 2.80 8.84 9.68
CA LEU A 139 1.77 8.65 10.71
C LEU A 139 2.13 9.46 11.95
N ASP A 140 1.13 9.98 12.64
CA ASP A 140 1.31 10.56 13.96
C ASP A 140 1.57 9.44 14.99
N TYR A 141 2.34 9.75 16.02
CA TYR A 141 2.54 8.84 17.14
C TYR A 141 2.38 9.53 18.50
N GLU A 142 2.03 8.73 19.51
CA GLU A 142 1.96 9.13 20.91
C GLU A 142 2.87 8.17 21.72
N GLU A 143 3.46 8.67 22.81
CA GLU A 143 4.31 7.87 23.71
C GLU A 143 3.48 6.97 24.66
#